data_AF-A0A425VRX9-F1
#
_entry.id   AF-A0A425VRX9-F1
#
_cell.length_a   1.000
_cell.length_b   1.000
_cell.length_c   1.000
_cell.angle_alpha   90.00
_cell.angle_beta   90.00
_cell.angle_gamma   90.00
#
_symmetry.space_group_name_H-M   'P 1'
#
loop_
_entity.id
_entity.type
_entity.pdbx_description
1 polymer ?
#
loop_
_entity_poly.entity_id
_entity_poly.type
_entity_poly.pdbx_seq_one_letter_code
_entity_poly.pdbx_strand_id
1 'polypeptide(L)'
;MKTIKNNSGNSPYKVHWAIFVPVTGPVVTKKDKKTLSGHSYVTKAKAMKYYAKHFATKEEALEFIQNFNGKLENKYQVRLLTDKQFGMTKITVGELPSFPFTKQQANEIYYL
;
A
#
# COMPACT_ATOMS: atom_id res chain seq x y z
N MET A 1 23.59 -27.86 21.70
CA MET A 1 23.07 -26.52 21.34
C MET A 1 22.90 -26.45 19.83
N LYS A 2 21.65 -26.37 19.34
CA LYS A 2 21.39 -26.17 17.90
C LYS A 2 21.33 -24.66 17.63
N THR A 3 22.27 -24.18 16.83
CA THR A 3 22.37 -22.79 16.38
C THR A 3 21.12 -22.44 15.58
N ILE A 4 20.33 -21.48 16.06
CA ILE A 4 19.20 -20.91 15.32
C ILE A 4 19.81 -20.10 14.17
N LYS A 5 19.73 -20.65 12.95
CA LYS A 5 19.99 -19.86 11.74
C LYS A 5 18.90 -18.80 11.66
N ASN A 6 19.25 -17.55 11.94
CA ASN A 6 18.42 -16.40 11.60
C ASN A 6 18.33 -16.32 10.07
N ASN A 7 17.37 -17.04 9.49
CA ASN A 7 16.91 -16.77 8.13
C ASN A 7 16.27 -15.39 8.19
N SER A 8 17.01 -14.37 7.78
CA SER A 8 16.49 -13.04 7.44
C SER A 8 15.53 -13.20 6.26
N GLY A 9 14.31 -13.64 6.58
CA GLY A 9 13.28 -14.07 5.66
C GLY A 9 12.57 -12.89 5.00
N ASN A 10 13.32 -12.04 4.29
CA ASN A 10 12.77 -11.07 3.35
C ASN A 10 12.29 -11.83 2.10
N SER A 11 11.22 -12.61 2.26
CA SER A 11 10.53 -13.19 1.14
C SER A 11 9.69 -12.10 0.48
N PRO A 12 9.78 -11.89 -0.86
CA PRO A 12 8.96 -10.92 -1.58
C PRO A 12 7.46 -11.26 -1.56
N TYR A 13 7.10 -12.42 -1.01
CA TYR A 13 5.72 -12.86 -0.75
C TYR A 13 5.24 -12.53 0.69
N LYS A 14 6.14 -12.17 1.59
CA LYS A 14 5.82 -11.77 2.97
C LYS A 14 5.64 -10.26 3.10
N VAL A 15 6.41 -9.50 2.33
CA VAL A 15 6.30 -8.04 2.25
C VAL A 15 5.00 -7.64 1.55
N HIS A 16 4.27 -6.69 2.12
CA HIS A 16 3.00 -6.22 1.60
C HIS A 16 2.99 -4.71 1.35
N TRP A 17 2.37 -4.32 0.24
CA TRP A 17 2.06 -2.94 -0.10
C TRP A 17 0.58 -2.69 0.12
N ALA A 18 0.26 -1.63 0.86
CA ALA A 18 -1.08 -1.09 0.91
C ALA A 18 -1.23 0.01 -0.14
N ILE A 19 -2.19 -0.18 -1.05
CA ILE A 19 -2.52 0.76 -2.12
C ILE A 19 -3.77 1.53 -1.72
N PHE A 20 -3.60 2.82 -1.47
CA PHE A 20 -4.65 3.75 -1.09
C PHE A 20 -5.10 4.51 -2.32
N VAL A 21 -6.35 4.29 -2.74
CA VAL A 21 -6.98 4.98 -3.88
C VAL A 21 -8.09 5.88 -3.33
N PRO A 22 -8.06 7.20 -3.59
CA PRO A 22 -9.09 8.11 -3.10
C PRO A 22 -10.44 7.80 -3.78
N VAL A 23 -11.52 7.80 -3.00
CA VAL A 23 -12.89 7.52 -3.45
C VAL A 23 -13.67 8.81 -3.63
N THR A 24 -13.46 9.79 -2.75
CA THR A 24 -14.18 11.08 -2.75
C THR A 24 -13.47 12.19 -3.53
N GLY A 25 -12.21 11.97 -3.89
CA GLY A 25 -11.38 12.97 -4.58
C GLY A 25 -10.57 12.37 -5.73
N PRO A 26 -10.09 13.20 -6.66
CA PRO A 26 -9.46 12.71 -7.89
C PRO A 26 -8.00 12.27 -7.72
N VAL A 27 -7.36 12.63 -6.60
CA VAL A 27 -5.93 12.41 -6.30
C VAL A 27 -5.67 12.34 -4.79
N VAL A 28 -4.55 11.74 -4.41
CA VAL A 28 -4.00 11.81 -3.05
C VAL A 28 -3.44 13.21 -2.81
N THR A 29 -3.94 13.89 -1.78
CA THR A 29 -3.46 15.24 -1.43
C THR A 29 -2.10 15.18 -0.73
N LYS A 30 -1.36 16.29 -0.75
CA LYS A 30 -0.09 16.39 -0.02
C LYS A 30 -0.28 16.20 1.49
N LYS A 31 -1.42 16.68 2.01
CA LYS A 31 -1.77 16.53 3.42
C LYS A 31 -2.06 15.08 3.76
N ASP A 32 -2.87 14.40 2.97
CA ASP A 32 -3.18 12.97 3.17
C ASP A 32 -1.93 12.10 3.05
N LYS A 33 -1.04 12.39 2.09
CA LYS A 33 0.27 11.73 2.01
C LYS A 33 1.07 11.88 3.31
N LYS A 34 1.09 13.09 3.89
CA LYS A 34 1.80 13.36 5.15
C LYS A 34 1.15 12.61 6.32
N THR A 35 -0.19 12.57 6.37
CA THR A 35 -0.95 11.86 7.41
C THR A 35 -0.78 10.35 7.32
N LEU A 36 -0.82 9.77 6.12
CA LEU A 36 -0.63 8.33 5.91
C LEU A 36 0.77 7.86 6.28
N SER A 37 1.77 8.76 6.14
CA SER A 37 3.19 8.64 6.55
C SER A 37 3.93 7.37 6.08
N GLY A 38 5.27 7.42 5.98
CA GLY A 38 6.12 6.26 5.65
C GLY A 38 6.82 6.33 4.29
N HIS A 39 7.62 5.30 4.00
CA HIS A 39 8.30 5.16 2.70
C HIS A 39 7.27 4.95 1.60
N SER A 40 7.22 5.91 0.69
CA SER A 40 6.26 5.99 -0.40
C SER A 40 7.01 5.84 -1.71
N TYR A 41 6.60 4.87 -2.55
CA TYR A 41 7.19 4.68 -3.87
C TYR A 41 6.64 5.65 -4.94
N VAL A 42 6.01 6.76 -4.52
CA VAL A 42 5.24 7.58 -5.45
C VAL A 42 6.15 8.62 -6.12
N THR A 43 6.06 8.62 -7.45
CA THR A 43 6.78 9.47 -8.40
C THR A 43 6.59 10.96 -8.10
N LYS A 44 7.54 11.81 -8.51
CA LYS A 44 7.52 13.29 -8.32
C LYS A 44 6.38 14.02 -9.08
N ALA A 45 5.37 13.32 -9.58
CA ALA A 45 4.32 13.89 -10.40
C ALA A 45 3.29 14.69 -9.59
N LYS A 46 2.71 15.72 -10.23
CA LYS A 46 1.77 16.67 -9.60
C LYS A 46 0.41 16.05 -9.23
N ALA A 47 -0.02 14.97 -9.88
CA ALA A 47 -1.31 14.32 -9.64
C ALA A 47 -1.11 12.83 -9.30
N MET A 48 -1.18 12.48 -8.02
CA MET A 48 -1.03 11.10 -7.55
C MET A 48 -2.40 10.43 -7.50
N LYS A 49 -2.66 9.45 -8.38
CA LYS A 49 -3.94 8.69 -8.37
C LYS A 49 -4.04 7.67 -7.24
N TYR A 50 -2.92 7.33 -6.61
CA TYR A 50 -2.85 6.44 -5.46
C TYR A 50 -1.63 6.78 -4.58
N TYR A 51 -1.66 6.28 -3.35
CA TYR A 51 -0.51 6.22 -2.46
C TYR A 51 -0.19 4.74 -2.19
N ALA A 52 1.10 4.40 -2.14
CA ALA A 52 1.55 3.06 -1.80
C ALA A 52 2.44 3.14 -0.56
N LYS A 53 2.10 2.34 0.46
CA LYS A 53 2.89 2.20 1.69
C LYS A 53 3.38 0.77 1.83
N HIS A 54 4.66 0.64 2.12
CA HIS A 54 5.31 -0.64 2.36
C HIS A 54 5.17 -1.07 3.82
N PHE A 55 4.90 -2.35 4.04
CA PHE A 55 4.84 -3.02 5.34
C PHE A 55 5.64 -4.32 5.30
N ALA A 56 6.23 -4.70 6.43
CA ALA A 56 7.03 -5.92 6.50
C ALA A 56 6.17 -7.18 6.38
N THR A 57 4.94 -7.12 6.90
CA THR A 57 3.95 -8.22 6.84
C THR A 57 2.54 -7.74 6.51
N LYS A 58 1.64 -8.67 6.20
CA LYS A 58 0.21 -8.37 5.98
C LYS A 58 -0.45 -7.89 7.27
N GLU A 59 -0.09 -8.51 8.39
CA GLU A 59 -0.67 -8.23 9.71
C GLU A 59 -0.37 -6.80 10.15
N GLU A 60 0.86 -6.32 9.95
CA GLU A 60 1.25 -4.94 10.23
C GLU A 60 0.44 -3.94 9.38
N ALA A 61 0.21 -4.26 8.10
CA ALA A 61 -0.61 -3.43 7.23
C ALA A 61 -2.07 -3.37 7.71
N LEU A 62 -2.62 -4.51 8.14
CA LEU A 62 -3.99 -4.58 8.67
C LEU A 62 -4.13 -3.85 9.99
N GLU A 63 -3.16 -3.99 10.89
CA GLU A 63 -3.13 -3.28 12.17
C GLU A 63 -3.08 -1.76 11.96
N PHE A 64 -2.25 -1.31 11.01
CA PHE A 64 -2.21 0.10 10.63
C PHE A 64 -3.57 0.59 10.13
N ILE A 65 -4.23 -0.16 9.24
CA ILE A 65 -5.53 0.22 8.67
C ILE A 65 -6.60 0.25 9.77
N GLN A 66 -6.66 -0.77 10.64
CA GLN A 66 -7.68 -0.87 11.69
C GLN A 66 -7.53 0.20 12.76
N ASN A 67 -6.31 0.57 13.11
CA ASN A 67 -6.01 1.54 14.17
C ASN A 67 -5.76 2.96 13.65
N PHE A 68 -5.95 3.19 12.35
CA PHE A 68 -5.73 4.51 11.76
C PHE A 68 -6.73 5.53 12.32
N ASN A 69 -6.22 6.58 12.95
CA ASN A 69 -7.01 7.67 13.54
C ASN A 69 -6.66 9.05 12.97
N GLY A 70 -5.86 9.08 11.89
CA GLY A 70 -5.47 10.33 11.24
C GLY A 70 -6.65 10.97 10.50
N LYS A 71 -6.69 12.30 10.45
CA LYS A 71 -7.71 13.01 9.66
C LYS A 71 -7.26 13.12 8.20
N LEU A 72 -7.98 12.46 7.31
CA LEU A 72 -7.81 12.53 5.86
C LEU A 72 -8.82 13.49 5.23
N GLU A 73 -8.42 14.13 4.14
CA GLU A 73 -9.28 14.97 3.30
C GLU A 73 -10.17 14.13 2.39
N ASN A 74 -9.64 13.00 1.90
CA ASN A 74 -10.40 12.02 1.14
C ASN A 74 -10.69 10.75 1.94
N LYS A 75 -11.76 10.06 1.57
CA LYS A 75 -11.92 8.64 1.90
C LYS A 75 -11.09 7.80 0.95
N TYR A 76 -10.46 6.75 1.44
CA TYR A 76 -9.60 5.89 0.65
C TYR A 76 -10.10 4.46 0.65
N GLN A 77 -10.12 3.86 -0.54
CA GLN A 77 -10.16 2.41 -0.69
C GLN A 77 -8.74 1.88 -0.57
N VAL A 78 -8.54 0.89 0.30
CA VAL A 78 -7.24 0.28 0.54
C VAL A 78 -7.27 -1.18 0.13
N ARG A 79 -6.29 -1.60 -0.66
CA ARG A 79 -6.08 -3.01 -1.04
C ARG A 79 -4.62 -3.40 -0.83
N LEU A 80 -4.41 -4.66 -0.46
CA LEU A 80 -3.09 -5.21 -0.16
C LEU A 80 -2.60 -6.10 -1.30
N LEU A 81 -1.33 -5.96 -1.66
CA LEU A 81 -0.64 -6.87 -2.57
C LEU A 81 0.81 -7.10 -2.12
N THR A 82 1.43 -8.16 -2.62
CA THR A 82 2.81 -8.50 -2.28
C THR A 82 3.82 -7.61 -2.99
N ASP A 83 5.04 -7.49 -2.47
CA ASP A 83 6.12 -6.77 -3.14
C ASP A 83 6.38 -7.24 -4.58
N LYS A 84 6.34 -8.55 -4.81
CA LYS A 84 6.45 -9.12 -6.16
C LYS A 84 5.36 -8.59 -7.10
N GLN A 85 4.11 -8.57 -6.66
CA GLN A 85 2.99 -8.05 -7.46
C GLN A 85 3.16 -6.55 -7.75
N PHE A 86 3.69 -5.80 -6.77
CA PHE A 86 3.96 -4.37 -6.94
C PHE A 86 5.03 -4.15 -7.99
N GLY A 87 6.14 -4.89 -7.93
CA GLY A 87 7.23 -4.83 -8.91
C GLY A 87 6.83 -5.26 -10.33
N MET A 88 5.79 -6.09 -10.48
CA MET A 88 5.25 -6.48 -11.79
C MET A 88 4.28 -5.42 -12.38
N THR A 89 3.89 -4.42 -11.61
CA THR A 89 2.92 -3.42 -12.03
C THR A 89 3.58 -2.39 -12.94
N LYS A 90 3.01 -2.17 -14.13
CA LYS A 90 3.44 -1.08 -15.02
C LYS A 90 2.92 0.25 -14.48
N ILE A 91 3.82 1.07 -13.95
CA ILE A 91 3.47 2.38 -13.38
C ILE A 91 3.59 3.45 -14.46
N THR A 92 2.45 3.99 -14.90
CA THR A 92 2.39 5.19 -15.73
C THR A 92 2.16 6.41 -14.83
N VAL A 93 2.92 7.47 -15.06
CA VAL A 93 2.80 8.70 -14.27
C VAL A 93 1.43 9.35 -14.50
N GLY A 94 0.71 9.65 -13.40
CA GLY A 94 -0.59 10.32 -13.45
C GLY A 94 -1.79 9.40 -13.63
N GLU A 95 -1.55 8.10 -13.83
CA GLU A 95 -2.58 7.07 -13.97
C GLU A 95 -2.69 6.21 -12.71
N LEU A 96 -3.83 5.53 -12.55
CA LEU A 96 -3.98 4.44 -11.59
C LEU A 96 -3.55 3.14 -12.28
N PRO A 97 -2.45 2.50 -11.87
CA PRO A 97 -2.02 1.26 -12.49
C PRO A 97 -3.03 0.12 -12.29
N SER A 98 -3.06 -0.80 -13.24
CA SER A 98 -3.76 -2.07 -13.05
C SER A 98 -2.89 -3.01 -12.22
N PHE A 99 -3.15 -3.04 -10.90
CA PHE A 99 -2.42 -3.90 -9.97
C PHE A 99 -2.86 -5.36 -10.14
N PRO A 100 -1.91 -6.32 -10.19
CA PRO A 100 -2.21 -7.73 -10.45
C PRO A 100 -2.67 -8.46 -9.17
N PHE A 101 -3.79 -8.02 -8.60
CA PHE A 101 -4.41 -8.67 -7.44
C PHE A 101 -4.87 -10.10 -7.77
N THR A 102 -4.73 -11.01 -6.81
CA THR A 102 -5.38 -12.32 -6.91
C THR A 102 -6.90 -12.17 -6.72
N LYS A 103 -7.68 -13.18 -7.09
CA LYS A 103 -9.14 -13.19 -6.85
C LYS A 103 -9.48 -12.95 -5.38
N GLN A 104 -8.70 -13.52 -4.46
CA GLN A 104 -8.87 -13.32 -3.03
C GLN A 104 -8.61 -11.86 -2.64
N GLN A 105 -7.46 -11.30 -3.04
CA GLN A 105 -7.10 -9.91 -2.75
C GLN A 105 -8.08 -8.89 -3.36
N ALA A 106 -8.68 -9.21 -4.50
CA ALA A 106 -9.70 -8.37 -5.12
C ALA A 106 -10.94 -8.19 -4.24
N ASN A 107 -11.25 -9.18 -3.40
CA ASN A 107 -12.36 -9.14 -2.43
C ASN A 107 -11.94 -8.55 -1.08
N GLU A 108 -10.64 -8.45 -0.80
CA GLU A 108 -10.09 -7.86 0.43
C GLU A 108 -9.96 -6.34 0.27
N ILE A 109 -11.07 -5.64 0.45
CA ILE A 109 -11.16 -4.19 0.34
C ILE A 109 -11.39 -3.57 1.72
N TYR A 110 -10.55 -2.61 2.09
CA TYR A 110 -10.66 -1.84 3.32
C TYR A 110 -10.91 -0.36 3.02
N TYR A 111 -11.34 0.40 4.03
CA TYR A 111 -11.62 1.82 3.89
C TYR A 111 -11.02 2.63 5.05
N LEU A 112 -10.48 3.80 4.71
CA LEU A 112 -10.02 4.84 5.64
C LEU A 112 -10.73 6.17 5.37
#